data_AF-A0A7W9AGB0-F1
#
_entry.id   AF-A0A7W9AGB0-F1
#
_cell.length_a   1.000
_cell.length_b   1.000
_cell.length_c   1.000
_cell.angle_alpha   90.00
_cell.angle_beta   90.00
_cell.angle_gamma   90.00
#
_symmetry.space_group_name_H-M   'P 1'
#
loop_
_entity.id
_entity.type
_entity.pdbx_description
1 polymer ?
#
loop_
_entity_poly.entity_id
_entity_poly.type
_entity_poly.pdbx_seq_one_letter_code
_entity_poly.pdbx_strand_id
1 'polypeptide(L)'
;MTFVNGFVALIGRILLSLIFILSGIGKLADLAGTGGYMASVGLPASLALPAGLFELIAGLFILFGFFTRITAFLLAGFCLMTALLFHNDFADPMQQASFLKNIALAGGFLVLLAYNGVSHSFDSLRARRRTVVVERDPAVVREPVVVRETATRSIPPV
;
A
#
# COMPACT_ATOMS: atom_id res chain seq x y z
N MET A 1 -15.45 -15.22 -6.77
CA MET A 1 -14.26 -14.48 -7.27
C MET A 1 -13.59 -13.58 -6.21
N THR A 2 -14.24 -13.24 -5.09
CA THR A 2 -13.65 -12.37 -4.05
C THR A 2 -12.63 -13.07 -3.13
N PHE A 3 -12.85 -14.35 -2.80
CA PHE A 3 -11.96 -15.09 -1.88
C PHE A 3 -10.56 -15.32 -2.46
N VAL A 4 -10.48 -15.74 -3.74
CA VAL A 4 -9.19 -15.96 -4.44
C VAL A 4 -8.39 -14.66 -4.50
N ASN A 5 -9.03 -13.52 -4.80
CA ASN A 5 -8.36 -12.23 -4.83
C ASN A 5 -7.80 -11.83 -3.46
N GLY A 6 -8.56 -12.07 -2.38
CA GLY A 6 -8.10 -11.81 -1.01
C GLY A 6 -6.92 -12.69 -0.60
N PHE A 7 -6.96 -13.97 -0.95
CA PHE A 7 -5.88 -14.92 -0.65
C PHE A 7 -4.59 -14.60 -1.42
N VAL A 8 -4.70 -14.30 -2.72
CA VAL A 8 -3.55 -13.89 -3.55
C VAL A 8 -2.94 -12.59 -3.05
N ALA A 9 -3.76 -11.60 -2.66
CA ALA A 9 -3.27 -10.35 -2.09
C ALA A 9 -2.58 -10.54 -0.72
N LEU A 10 -3.04 -11.50 0.10
CA LEU A 10 -2.36 -11.85 1.34
C LEU A 10 -0.99 -12.47 1.08
N ILE A 11 -0.92 -13.44 0.16
CA ILE A 11 0.36 -14.06 -0.24
C ILE A 11 1.32 -13.00 -0.79
N GLY A 12 0.85 -12.13 -1.68
CA GLY A 12 1.67 -11.04 -2.21
C GLY A 12 2.26 -10.13 -1.13
N ARG A 13 1.46 -9.77 -0.11
CA ARG A 13 1.95 -8.99 1.03
C ARG A 13 2.95 -9.75 1.88
N ILE A 14 2.74 -11.04 2.14
CA ILE A 14 3.69 -11.88 2.88
C ILE A 14 5.03 -11.91 2.14
N LEU A 15 5.01 -12.20 0.83
CA LEU A 15 6.23 -12.28 0.03
C LEU A 15 6.98 -10.94 -0.06
N LEU A 16 6.25 -9.83 -0.29
CA LEU A 16 6.85 -8.49 -0.34
C LEU A 16 7.40 -8.06 1.03
N SER A 17 6.69 -8.32 2.12
CA SER A 17 7.13 -7.91 3.47
C SER A 17 8.29 -8.73 4.01
N LEU A 18 8.38 -10.02 3.65
CA LEU A 18 9.38 -10.94 4.17
C LEU A 18 10.80 -10.41 3.99
N ILE A 19 11.12 -9.86 2.82
CA ILE A 19 12.46 -9.37 2.53
C ILE A 19 12.87 -8.19 3.43
N PHE A 20 11.93 -7.31 3.79
CA PHE A 20 12.20 -6.18 4.68
C PHE A 20 12.27 -6.58 6.14
N ILE A 21 11.48 -7.58 6.55
CA ILE A 21 11.56 -8.12 7.92
C ILE A 21 12.93 -8.76 8.13
N LEU A 22 13.37 -9.62 7.21
CA LEU A 22 14.69 -10.25 7.28
C LEU A 22 15.81 -9.22 7.16
N SER A 23 15.71 -8.26 6.23
CA SER A 23 16.74 -7.25 6.06
C SER A 23 16.83 -6.30 7.26
N GLY A 24 15.70 -5.89 7.82
CA GLY A 24 15.63 -5.04 9.02
C GLY A 24 16.23 -5.74 10.25
N ILE A 25 15.89 -7.02 10.48
CA ILE A 25 16.52 -7.82 11.55
C ILE A 25 18.03 -7.90 11.32
N GLY A 26 18.48 -8.18 10.10
CA GLY A 26 19.91 -8.25 9.76
C GLY A 26 20.65 -6.94 10.04
N LYS A 27 20.07 -5.80 9.64
CA LYS A 27 20.65 -4.46 9.90
C LYS A 27 20.71 -4.11 11.38
N LEU A 28 19.71 -4.53 12.16
CA LEU A 28 19.66 -4.30 13.61
C LEU A 28 20.59 -5.24 14.38
N ALA A 29 20.83 -6.45 13.86
CA ALA A 29 21.77 -7.40 14.42
C ALA A 29 23.24 -6.97 14.20
N ASP A 30 23.53 -6.33 13.06
CA ASP A 30 24.85 -5.78 12.73
C ASP A 30 24.77 -4.29 12.35
N LEU A 31 24.56 -3.46 13.38
CA LEU A 31 24.54 -2.01 13.25
C LEU A 31 25.90 -1.44 12.85
N ALA A 32 27.00 -2.06 13.30
CA ALA A 32 28.34 -1.61 13.00
C ALA A 32 28.69 -1.83 11.52
N GLY A 33 28.43 -3.03 10.99
CA GLY A 33 28.62 -3.34 9.57
C GLY A 33 27.71 -2.50 8.67
N THR A 34 26.44 -2.34 9.05
CA THR A 34 25.50 -1.48 8.31
C THR A 34 25.94 -0.01 8.31
N GLY A 35 26.38 0.50 9.46
CA GLY A 35 26.90 1.86 9.59
C GLY A 35 28.18 2.08 8.77
N GLY A 36 29.08 1.10 8.75
CA GLY A 36 30.27 1.11 7.89
C GLY A 36 29.92 1.14 6.40
N TYR A 37 28.94 0.35 5.97
CA TYR A 37 28.45 0.36 4.59
C TYR A 37 27.76 1.67 4.20
N MET A 38 27.02 2.30 5.12
CA MET A 38 26.47 3.64 4.90
C MET A 38 27.56 4.70 4.77
N ALA A 39 28.60 4.61 5.59
CA ALA A 39 29.74 5.52 5.50
C ALA A 39 30.48 5.39 4.17
N SER A 40 30.56 4.19 3.58
CA SER A 40 31.24 3.99 2.29
C SER A 40 30.54 4.69 1.12
N VAL A 41 29.25 5.02 1.25
CA VAL A 41 28.48 5.80 0.25
C VAL A 41 28.28 7.26 0.67
N GLY A 42 29.00 7.72 1.71
CA GLY A 42 28.95 9.11 2.18
C GLY A 42 27.77 9.45 3.10
N LEU A 43 27.03 8.46 3.58
CA LEU A 43 25.93 8.66 4.52
C LEU A 43 26.41 8.56 5.99
N PRO A 44 25.79 9.30 6.92
CA PRO A 44 26.09 9.16 8.35
C PRO A 44 25.79 7.75 8.86
N ALA A 45 26.73 7.13 9.55
CA ALA A 45 26.55 5.80 10.17
C ALA A 45 25.38 5.75 11.17
N SER A 46 25.00 6.90 11.75
CA SER A 46 23.83 7.02 12.63
C SER A 46 22.50 6.70 11.94
N LEU A 47 22.45 6.66 10.60
CA LEU A 47 21.27 6.26 9.84
C LEU A 47 21.04 4.74 9.81
N ALA A 48 22.01 3.93 10.25
CA ALA A 48 21.87 2.47 10.25
C ALA A 48 20.70 2.01 11.15
N LEU A 49 20.60 2.58 12.36
CA LEU A 49 19.52 2.30 13.30
C LEU A 49 18.13 2.66 12.74
N PRO A 50 17.86 3.92 12.33
CA PRO A 50 16.55 4.27 11.79
C PRO A 50 16.22 3.55 10.49
N ALA A 51 17.20 3.23 9.63
CA ALA A 51 16.94 2.44 8.43
C ALA A 51 16.54 1.00 8.75
N GLY A 52 17.27 0.32 9.63
CA GLY A 52 16.91 -1.04 10.06
C GLY A 52 15.55 -1.10 10.76
N LEU A 53 15.27 -0.13 11.63
CA LEU A 53 13.98 -0.03 12.32
C LEU A 53 12.84 0.29 11.35
N PHE A 54 13.07 1.19 10.40
CA PHE A 54 12.10 1.52 9.35
C PHE A 54 11.74 0.29 8.52
N GLU A 55 12.74 -0.45 8.02
CA GLU A 55 12.50 -1.66 7.22
C GLU A 55 11.70 -2.71 7.99
N LEU A 56 12.07 -2.95 9.25
CA LEU A 56 11.39 -3.93 10.08
C LEU A 56 9.93 -3.53 10.34
N ILE A 57 9.69 -2.29 10.79
CA ILE A 57 8.34 -1.80 11.11
C ILE A 57 7.49 -1.72 9.83
N ALA A 58 8.04 -1.18 8.73
CA ALA A 58 7.32 -1.07 7.48
C ALA A 58 6.99 -2.45 6.89
N GLY A 59 7.91 -3.41 6.98
CA GLY A 59 7.67 -4.81 6.60
C GLY A 59 6.50 -5.40 7.39
N LEU A 60 6.49 -5.26 8.71
CA LEU A 60 5.39 -5.73 9.56
C LEU A 60 4.06 -5.03 9.25
N PHE A 61 4.09 -3.73 8.95
CA PHE A 61 2.89 -2.97 8.56
C PHE A 61 2.28 -3.49 7.26
N ILE A 62 3.11 -3.81 6.25
CA ILE A 62 2.62 -4.47 5.02
C ILE A 62 2.07 -5.86 5.32
N LEU A 63 2.77 -6.66 6.13
CA LEU A 63 2.37 -8.03 6.49
C LEU A 63 0.98 -8.06 7.13
N PHE A 64 0.78 -7.26 8.18
CA PHE A 64 -0.50 -7.21 8.91
C PHE A 64 -1.56 -6.34 8.22
N GLY A 65 -1.18 -5.55 7.22
CA GLY A 65 -2.11 -4.68 6.50
C GLY A 65 -2.41 -3.36 7.20
N PHE A 66 -1.50 -2.87 8.04
CA PHE A 66 -1.63 -1.55 8.68
C PHE A 66 -1.09 -0.45 7.76
N PHE A 67 -1.90 0.59 7.54
CA PHE A 67 -1.56 1.76 6.72
C PHE A 67 -0.95 1.40 5.35
N THR A 68 -1.41 0.31 4.73
CA THR A 68 -0.77 -0.33 3.57
C THR A 68 -0.43 0.64 2.44
N ARG A 69 -1.27 1.64 2.17
CA ARG A 69 -1.01 2.65 1.14
C ARG A 69 0.22 3.50 1.47
N ILE A 70 0.25 4.09 2.66
CA ILE A 70 1.35 4.95 3.07
C ILE A 70 2.63 4.12 3.17
N THR A 71 2.56 2.96 3.81
CA THR A 71 3.71 2.07 3.97
C THR A 71 4.25 1.58 2.63
N ALA A 72 3.39 1.21 1.68
CA ALA A 72 3.82 0.77 0.34
C ALA A 72 4.48 1.92 -0.44
N PHE A 73 3.94 3.13 -0.36
CA PHE A 73 4.56 4.30 -0.99
C PHE A 73 5.96 4.59 -0.41
N LEU A 74 6.09 4.55 0.92
CA LEU A 74 7.36 4.75 1.60
C LEU A 74 8.38 3.66 1.27
N LEU A 75 7.96 2.39 1.26
CA LEU A 75 8.81 1.25 0.87
C LEU A 75 9.24 1.33 -0.60
N ALA A 76 8.34 1.75 -1.51
CA ALA A 76 8.69 1.96 -2.91
C ALA A 76 9.78 3.03 -3.06
N GLY A 77 9.61 4.18 -2.39
CA GLY A 77 10.62 5.24 -2.36
C GLY A 77 11.93 4.75 -1.74
N PHE A 78 11.86 4.02 -0.64
CA PHE A 78 13.02 3.45 0.04
C PHE A 78 13.80 2.48 -0.85
N CYS A 79 13.12 1.61 -1.59
CA CYS A 79 13.75 0.72 -2.57
C CYS A 79 14.47 1.49 -3.67
N LEU A 80 13.84 2.51 -4.23
CA LEU A 80 14.45 3.33 -5.28
C LEU A 80 15.70 4.04 -4.76
N MET A 81 15.62 4.65 -3.58
CA MET A 81 16.78 5.28 -2.94
C MET A 81 17.89 4.27 -2.67
N THR A 82 17.55 3.09 -2.14
CA THR A 82 18.53 2.04 -1.85
C THR A 82 19.24 1.57 -3.14
N ALA A 83 18.49 1.36 -4.22
CA ALA A 83 19.05 0.97 -5.51
C ALA A 83 20.05 2.01 -6.02
N LEU A 84 19.67 3.29 -6.00
CA LEU A 84 20.48 4.38 -6.56
C LEU A 84 21.72 4.69 -5.71
N LEU A 85 21.64 4.55 -4.38
CA LEU A 85 22.73 4.90 -3.47
C LEU A 85 23.72 3.75 -3.24
N PHE A 86 23.25 2.50 -3.22
CA PHE A 86 24.07 1.35 -2.79
C PHE A 86 24.37 0.33 -3.89
N HIS A 87 23.67 0.39 -5.02
CA HIS A 87 23.76 -0.62 -6.08
C HIS A 87 23.89 0.01 -7.48
N ASN A 88 24.71 1.05 -7.60
CA ASN A 88 24.91 1.81 -8.83
C ASN A 88 26.10 1.34 -9.68
N ASP A 89 26.87 0.35 -9.23
CA ASP A 89 27.89 -0.29 -10.04
C ASP A 89 27.28 -1.42 -10.89
N PHE A 90 27.10 -1.16 -12.18
CA PHE A 90 26.55 -2.15 -13.12
C PHE A 90 27.60 -3.10 -13.69
N ALA A 91 28.89 -2.90 -13.38
CA ALA A 91 29.94 -3.83 -13.78
C ALA A 91 30.06 -5.02 -12.79
N ASP A 92 29.62 -4.84 -11.54
CA ASP A 92 29.50 -5.90 -10.55
C ASP A 92 28.14 -6.63 -10.67
N PRO A 93 28.12 -7.92 -11.06
CA PRO A 93 26.87 -8.68 -11.20
C PRO A 93 26.04 -8.74 -9.92
N MET A 94 26.67 -8.72 -8.73
CA MET A 94 25.95 -8.76 -7.46
C MET A 94 25.22 -7.44 -7.17
N GLN A 95 25.85 -6.31 -7.52
CA GLN A 95 25.21 -5.01 -7.41
C GLN A 95 24.11 -4.84 -8.43
N GLN A 96 24.33 -5.25 -9.69
CA GLN A 96 23.29 -5.24 -10.70
C GLN A 96 22.05 -6.06 -10.28
N ALA A 97 22.26 -7.26 -9.74
CA ALA A 97 21.16 -8.09 -9.23
C ALA A 97 20.42 -7.41 -8.06
N SER A 98 21.17 -6.78 -7.16
CA SER A 98 20.59 -6.05 -6.02
C SER A 98 19.84 -4.78 -6.42
N PHE A 99 20.32 -4.08 -7.45
CA PHE A 99 19.64 -2.96 -8.08
C PHE A 99 18.28 -3.40 -8.66
N LEU A 100 18.30 -4.41 -9.54
CA LEU A 100 17.09 -4.94 -10.18
C LEU A 100 16.09 -5.48 -9.16
N LYS A 101 16.56 -6.15 -8.11
CA LYS A 101 15.74 -6.58 -6.98
C LYS A 101 14.99 -5.40 -6.35
N ASN A 102 15.69 -4.30 -6.05
CA ASN A 102 15.06 -3.12 -5.46
C ASN A 102 14.09 -2.43 -6.44
N ILE A 103 14.41 -2.34 -7.73
CA ILE A 103 13.48 -1.81 -8.75
C ILE A 103 12.21 -2.67 -8.83
N ALA A 104 12.36 -4.00 -8.84
CA ALA A 104 11.23 -4.93 -8.88
C ALA A 104 10.36 -4.81 -7.61
N LEU A 105 10.97 -4.68 -6.43
CA LEU A 105 10.24 -4.46 -5.18
C LEU A 105 9.48 -3.13 -5.18
N ALA A 106 10.12 -2.05 -5.65
CA ALA A 106 9.45 -0.76 -5.80
C ALA A 106 8.20 -0.89 -6.69
N GLY A 107 8.33 -1.56 -7.84
CA GLY A 107 7.19 -1.87 -8.72
C GLY A 107 6.10 -2.69 -8.01
N GLY A 108 6.48 -3.73 -7.28
CA GLY A 108 5.56 -4.54 -6.49
C GLY A 108 4.77 -3.73 -5.45
N PHE A 109 5.43 -2.80 -4.76
CA PHE A 109 4.76 -1.89 -3.83
C PHE A 109 3.87 -0.85 -4.51
N LEU A 110 4.25 -0.34 -5.68
CA LEU A 110 3.37 0.56 -6.46
C LEU A 110 2.12 -0.17 -6.96
N VAL A 111 2.24 -1.43 -7.38
CA VAL A 111 1.10 -2.28 -7.70
C VAL A 111 0.24 -2.51 -6.45
N LEU A 112 0.85 -2.81 -5.29
CA LEU A 112 0.14 -2.98 -4.04
C LEU A 112 -0.58 -1.68 -3.60
N LEU A 113 0.03 -0.53 -3.84
CA LEU A 113 -0.53 0.79 -3.58
C LEU A 113 -1.80 1.01 -4.44
N ALA A 114 -1.73 0.69 -5.74
CA ALA A 114 -2.86 0.77 -6.66
C ALA A 114 -3.99 -0.21 -6.30
N TYR A 115 -3.65 -1.46 -5.95
CA TYR A 115 -4.63 -2.49 -5.58
C TYR A 115 -5.35 -2.19 -4.26
N ASN A 116 -4.72 -1.51 -3.31
CA ASN A 116 -5.38 -1.06 -2.07
C ASN A 116 -6.47 0.01 -2.33
N GLY A 117 -6.65 0.49 -3.56
CA GLY A 117 -7.83 1.20 -4.05
C GLY A 117 -9.13 0.40 -3.96
N VAL A 118 -9.04 -0.93 -4.04
CA VAL A 118 -10.18 -1.85 -4.20
C VAL A 118 -10.38 -2.69 -2.94
N SER A 119 -11.10 -2.11 -1.98
CA SER A 119 -12.03 -2.79 -1.05
C SER A 119 -11.59 -3.99 -0.18
N HIS A 120 -10.35 -4.11 0.33
CA HIS A 120 -10.04 -5.21 1.30
C HIS A 120 -9.12 -4.88 2.49
N SER A 121 -8.69 -3.62 2.66
CA SER A 121 -7.98 -3.19 3.88
C SER A 121 -8.96 -2.54 4.87
N PHE A 122 -8.69 -2.63 6.18
CA PHE A 122 -9.52 -2.04 7.25
C PHE A 122 -9.87 -0.55 7.01
N ASP A 123 -9.07 0.15 6.21
CA ASP A 123 -9.31 1.52 5.76
C ASP A 123 -10.62 1.69 4.96
N SER A 124 -11.05 0.65 4.25
CA SER A 124 -12.33 0.62 3.52
C SER A 124 -13.56 0.60 4.44
N LEU A 125 -13.41 0.15 5.69
CA LEU A 125 -14.48 0.21 6.68
C LEU A 125 -14.71 1.66 7.17
N ARG A 126 -13.65 2.48 7.21
CA ARG A 126 -13.76 3.91 7.56
C ARG A 126 -14.39 4.71 6.43
N ALA A 127 -14.08 4.37 5.18
CA ALA A 127 -14.73 4.94 4.00
C ALA A 127 -16.22 4.59 3.91
N ARG A 128 -16.61 3.33 4.21
CA ARG A 128 -18.02 2.91 4.25
C ARG A 128 -18.83 3.58 5.38
N ARG A 129 -18.21 3.90 6.52
CA ARG A 129 -18.89 4.64 7.59
C ARG A 129 -19.20 6.09 7.22
N ARG A 130 -18.42 6.73 6.33
CA ARG A 130 -18.70 8.10 5.88
C ARG A 130 -19.93 8.17 4.97
N THR A 131 -20.14 7.21 4.08
CA THR A 131 -21.33 7.20 3.20
C THR A 131 -22.60 6.83 3.95
N VAL A 132 -22.55 5.89 4.91
CA VAL A 132 -23.73 5.52 5.71
C VAL A 132 -24.19 6.66 6.63
N VAL A 133 -23.29 7.51 7.12
CA VAL A 133 -23.67 8.68 7.94
C VAL A 133 -24.25 9.81 7.08
N VAL A 134 -23.80 9.97 5.84
CA VAL A 134 -24.37 10.95 4.88
C VAL A 134 -25.78 10.55 4.43
N GLU A 135 -26.06 9.25 4.31
CA GLU A 135 -27.41 8.77 3.97
C GLU A 135 -28.39 8.80 5.16
N ARG A 136 -27.86 8.91 6.39
CA ARG A 136 -28.65 9.09 7.62
C ARG A 136 -28.80 10.56 8.05
N ASP A 137 -28.85 11.49 7.11
CA ASP A 137 -29.38 12.82 7.40
C ASP A 137 -30.92 12.80 7.31
N PRO A 138 -31.66 12.86 8.43
CA PRO A 138 -33.13 12.88 8.42
C PRO A 138 -33.71 14.16 7.79
N ALA A 139 -32.88 15.14 7.38
CA ALA A 139 -33.34 16.36 6.72
C ALA A 139 -33.74 16.17 5.25
N VAL A 140 -33.41 15.04 4.60
CA VAL A 140 -33.77 14.74 3.20
C VAL A 140 -34.94 13.75 3.12
N VAL A 141 -35.98 13.99 3.92
CA VAL A 141 -37.30 13.34 3.78
C VAL A 141 -38.34 14.42 3.54
N ARG A 142 -38.38 14.98 2.32
CA ARG A 142 -39.45 15.85 1.79
C ARG A 142 -39.47 15.60 0.27
N GLU A 143 -40.51 15.13 -0.41
CA GLU A 143 -41.95 14.98 -0.18
C GLU A 143 -42.42 13.66 -0.83
N PRO A 144 -43.59 13.11 -0.46
CA PRO A 144 -44.19 12.03 -1.23
C PRO A 144 -44.56 12.56 -2.63
N VAL A 145 -44.02 11.93 -3.68
CA VAL A 145 -44.45 12.18 -5.06
C VAL A 145 -45.92 11.75 -5.18
N VAL A 146 -46.83 12.71 -5.08
CA VAL A 146 -48.26 12.50 -5.35
C VAL A 146 -48.42 12.34 -6.86
N VAL A 147 -48.47 11.09 -7.32
CA VAL A 147 -48.88 10.76 -8.68
C VAL A 147 -50.34 11.14 -8.81
N ARG A 148 -50.61 12.30 -9.43
CA ARG A 148 -51.98 12.73 -9.77
C ARG A 148 -52.55 11.78 -10.81
N GLU A 149 -53.41 10.88 -10.35
CA GLU A 149 -54.29 10.09 -11.20
C GLU A 149 -55.23 11.04 -11.94
N THR A 150 -54.91 11.32 -13.21
CA THR A 150 -55.75 12.21 -14.04
C THR A 150 -56.77 11.34 -14.73
N ALA A 151 -57.90 11.17 -14.06
CA ALA A 151 -59.07 10.48 -14.56
C ALA A 151 -59.68 11.22 -15.78
N THR A 152 -59.85 10.45 -16.85
CA THR A 152 -61.01 10.46 -17.77
C THR A 152 -61.30 11.73 -18.59
N ARG A 153 -61.07 11.66 -19.91
CA ARG A 153 -61.97 12.29 -20.90
C ARG A 153 -62.32 11.31 -22.03
N SER A 154 -63.62 11.10 -22.11
CA SER A 154 -64.51 10.41 -23.06
C SER A 154 -64.29 10.65 -24.57
N ILE A 155 -64.30 9.55 -25.38
CA ILE A 155 -65.25 9.13 -26.46
C ILE A 155 -65.60 10.19 -27.57
N PRO A 156 -65.63 9.93 -28.92
CA PRO A 156 -66.43 8.89 -29.61
C PRO A 156 -65.83 8.20 -30.87
N PRO A 157 -66.55 7.22 -31.49
CA PRO A 157 -66.03 6.32 -32.52
C PRO A 157 -66.37 6.79 -33.95
N VAL A 158 -65.57 6.37 -34.93
CA VAL A 158 -66.00 5.85 -36.23
C VAL A 158 -65.00 4.79 -36.69
#